data_AF-Q6AIH9-F1
#
_entry.id   AF-Q6AIH9-F1
#
_cell.length_a   1.000
_cell.length_b   1.000
_cell.length_c   1.000
_cell.angle_alpha   90.00
_cell.angle_beta   90.00
_cell.angle_gamma   90.00
#
_symmetry.space_group_name_H-M   'P 1'
#
loop_
_entity.id
_entity.type
_entity.pdbx_description
1 polymer ?
#
loop_
_entity_poly.entity_id
_entity_poly.type
_entity_poly.pdbx_seq_one_letter_code
_entity_poly.pdbx_strand_id
1 'polypeptide(L)'
;MRKLMGYLAQFASFSKQGELLCTQSLTYLLMNMEAQCIFTSFLGAAVGSTIPETLTWRTEHCQSDGARPDVEGCRADGVPVVKIEGKIGAAFGERQLTSYMKELCGLNCPGNLILLVPRNRHEEATNHAVCEFALKGEGPWQVKNVSLTVITWEDLLQNLGTVVGQSFQEDLAQLHALYRALNGDDMEPLTTDEQVLLWREQEAWWAKLVDITTRRFTLPGGSLLPLGLENAVAPYYRRYICRNILGVESCYSVGTRDPFQNHHTPLWLRFHRNTGHFQVITQQLEHSPLVSEIVRSGKDIWYPLEVPYNAEREVMVESLVSQIRRIVNVAYQFTTQEPPRYSNLLSKMIFSEEIKSFIECKDWTFAKTMPQWPHEYLVRDRVDSRLFELVVKHLRKNGYQGYFYERPITYYEESGWVYWTMGAPIAETVIINRCRTEDSYESRAAAGTLPK
;
A
#
# COMPACT_ATOMS: atom_id res chain seq x y z
N MET A 1 28.11 4.65 23.89
CA MET A 1 27.80 3.21 24.02
C MET A 1 26.41 2.97 23.45
N ARG A 2 26.22 2.00 22.55
CA ARG A 2 24.88 1.63 22.04
C ARG A 2 24.01 1.18 23.22
N LYS A 3 22.73 1.58 23.24
CA LYS A 3 21.76 1.17 24.28
C LYS A 3 21.26 -0.24 23.97
N LEU A 4 21.08 -1.05 25.00
CA LEU A 4 20.71 -2.47 24.86
C LEU A 4 19.38 -2.62 24.10
N MET A 5 18.35 -1.87 24.46
CA MET A 5 17.04 -1.97 23.80
C MET A 5 17.10 -1.58 22.33
N GLY A 6 17.86 -0.53 21.98
CA GLY A 6 18.08 -0.14 20.58
C GLY A 6 18.80 -1.23 19.78
N TYR A 7 19.80 -1.88 20.36
CA TYR A 7 20.52 -3.00 19.71
C TYR A 7 19.60 -4.21 19.48
N LEU A 8 18.83 -4.61 20.50
CA LEU A 8 17.92 -5.75 20.39
C LEU A 8 16.83 -5.53 19.34
N ALA A 9 16.36 -4.28 19.19
CA ALA A 9 15.31 -3.94 18.22
C ALA A 9 15.72 -4.12 16.75
N GLN A 10 17.01 -4.28 16.47
CA GLN A 10 17.48 -4.58 15.11
C GLN A 10 17.14 -6.01 14.67
N PHE A 11 16.89 -6.92 15.61
CA PHE A 11 16.61 -8.32 15.33
C PHE A 11 15.13 -8.58 15.13
N ALA A 12 14.78 -9.36 14.10
CA ALA A 12 13.39 -9.68 13.75
C ALA A 12 12.60 -10.37 14.87
N SER A 13 13.27 -11.14 15.73
CA SER A 13 12.65 -11.78 16.89
C SER A 13 12.11 -10.79 17.92
N PHE A 14 12.74 -9.62 18.02
CA PHE A 14 12.38 -8.56 18.95
C PHE A 14 11.47 -7.51 18.28
N SER A 15 11.81 -7.09 17.06
CA SER A 15 11.12 -6.00 16.36
C SER A 15 9.67 -6.32 15.98
N LYS A 16 9.31 -7.60 15.82
CA LYS A 16 7.91 -8.03 15.60
C LYS A 16 6.94 -7.58 16.69
N GLN A 17 7.42 -7.39 17.92
CA GLN A 17 6.66 -6.85 19.04
C GLN A 17 7.14 -5.45 19.43
N GLY A 18 7.93 -4.79 18.60
CA GLY A 18 8.59 -3.53 18.94
C GLY A 18 7.61 -2.41 19.28
N GLU A 19 6.52 -2.26 18.53
CA GLU A 19 5.49 -1.24 18.80
C GLU A 19 4.83 -1.46 20.17
N LEU A 20 4.49 -2.70 20.48
CA LEU A 20 3.96 -3.12 21.78
C LEU A 20 4.96 -2.82 22.91
N LEU A 21 6.23 -3.13 22.71
CA LEU A 21 7.27 -2.87 23.71
C LEU A 21 7.48 -1.36 23.94
N CYS A 22 7.33 -0.52 22.92
CA CYS A 22 7.35 0.94 23.08
C CYS A 22 6.20 1.43 23.98
N THR A 23 4.98 0.97 23.75
CA THR A 23 3.81 1.42 24.54
C THR A 23 3.83 0.85 25.95
N GLN A 24 4.29 -0.38 26.15
CA GLN A 24 4.54 -0.94 27.48
C GLN A 24 5.63 -0.18 28.25
N SER A 25 6.73 0.18 27.57
CA SER A 25 7.80 0.98 28.16
C SER A 25 7.31 2.37 28.55
N LEU A 26 6.47 3.00 27.72
CA LEU A 26 5.80 4.26 28.05
C LEU A 26 4.98 4.13 29.33
N THR A 27 4.11 3.12 29.44
CA THR A 27 3.30 2.91 30.65
C THR A 27 4.14 2.61 31.90
N TYR A 28 5.26 1.89 31.76
CA TYR A 28 6.21 1.70 32.85
C TYR A 28 6.79 3.03 33.33
N LEU A 29 7.24 3.91 32.42
CA LEU A 29 7.74 5.24 32.77
C LEU A 29 6.67 6.10 33.47
N LEU A 30 5.40 5.95 33.10
CA LEU A 30 4.28 6.66 33.73
C LEU A 30 3.95 6.19 35.16
N MET A 31 4.65 5.18 35.70
CA MET A 31 4.62 4.88 37.14
C MET A 31 5.32 5.96 37.97
N ASN A 32 6.16 6.79 37.35
CA ASN A 32 6.72 7.98 37.97
C ASN A 32 5.69 9.12 37.96
N MET A 33 5.40 9.70 39.13
CA MET A 33 4.37 10.74 39.27
C MET A 33 4.67 12.02 38.47
N GLU A 34 5.94 12.44 38.40
CA GLU A 34 6.33 13.63 37.64
C GLU A 34 6.14 13.39 36.12
N ALA A 35 6.55 12.22 35.64
CA ALA A 35 6.32 11.80 34.25
C ALA A 35 4.82 11.72 33.92
N GLN A 36 4.00 11.22 34.84
CA GLN A 36 2.54 11.17 34.70
C GLN A 36 1.94 12.58 34.58
N CYS A 37 2.34 13.54 35.42
CA CYS A 37 1.89 14.93 35.34
C CYS A 37 2.31 15.60 34.02
N ILE A 38 3.57 15.43 33.60
CA ILE A 38 4.08 15.97 32.32
C ILE A 38 3.32 15.37 31.14
N PHE A 39 3.13 14.04 31.14
CA PHE A 39 2.42 13.34 30.09
C PHE A 39 0.96 13.79 29.98
N THR A 40 0.21 13.83 31.09
CA THR A 40 -1.19 14.29 31.11
C THR A 40 -1.33 15.75 30.68
N SER A 41 -0.41 16.62 31.09
CA SER A 41 -0.35 18.02 30.66
C SER A 41 -0.10 18.15 29.16
N PHE A 42 0.86 17.39 28.62
CA PHE A 42 1.19 17.35 27.20
C PHE A 42 0.00 16.90 26.36
N LEU A 43 -0.67 15.80 26.76
CA LEU A 43 -1.86 15.32 26.08
C LEU A 43 -2.98 16.37 26.14
N GLY A 44 -3.20 16.99 27.30
CA GLY A 44 -4.23 18.01 27.49
C GLY A 44 -4.03 19.24 26.58
N ALA A 45 -2.78 19.69 26.45
CA ALA A 45 -2.42 20.75 25.51
C ALA A 45 -2.70 20.32 24.05
N ALA A 46 -2.36 19.08 23.68
CA ALA A 46 -2.55 18.56 22.33
C ALA A 46 -4.03 18.39 21.92
N VAL A 47 -4.92 18.05 22.88
CA VAL A 47 -6.37 17.95 22.62
C VAL A 47 -7.11 19.26 22.83
N GLY A 48 -6.46 20.29 23.40
CA GLY A 48 -7.09 21.57 23.74
C GLY A 48 -8.08 21.49 24.90
N SER A 49 -7.94 20.50 25.79
CA SER A 49 -8.81 20.31 26.96
C SER A 49 -8.05 19.68 28.13
N THR A 50 -8.53 19.88 29.36
CA THR A 50 -7.86 19.32 30.55
C THR A 50 -8.06 17.81 30.63
N ILE A 51 -6.96 17.07 30.73
CA ILE A 51 -6.96 15.64 31.06
C ILE A 51 -6.64 15.49 32.56
N PRO A 52 -7.40 14.69 33.33
CA PRO A 52 -7.14 14.52 34.75
C PRO A 52 -5.73 13.97 35.02
N GLU A 53 -5.03 14.53 36.01
CA GLU A 53 -3.69 14.05 36.41
C GLU A 53 -3.76 12.71 37.17
N THR A 54 -4.93 12.36 37.71
CA THR A 54 -5.17 11.18 38.56
C THR A 54 -5.46 9.89 37.77
N LEU A 55 -5.23 9.88 36.45
CA LEU A 55 -5.52 8.71 35.62
C LEU A 55 -4.50 7.59 35.82
N THR A 56 -4.99 6.38 36.02
CA THR A 56 -4.16 5.17 35.97
C THR A 56 -3.94 4.75 34.53
N TRP A 57 -2.69 4.56 34.13
CA TRP A 57 -2.32 4.16 32.78
C TRP A 57 -2.11 2.65 32.67
N ARG A 58 -2.65 2.03 31.62
CA ARG A 58 -2.48 0.60 31.34
C ARG A 58 -2.31 0.36 29.83
N THR A 59 -1.67 -0.74 29.48
CA THR A 59 -1.53 -1.21 28.09
C THR A 59 -2.39 -2.43 27.80
N GLU A 60 -2.64 -2.68 26.52
CA GLU A 60 -3.16 -3.96 26.00
C GLU A 60 -4.50 -4.42 26.60
N HIS A 61 -5.34 -3.50 27.08
CA HIS A 61 -6.63 -3.87 27.64
C HIS A 61 -7.62 -4.26 26.54
N CYS A 62 -8.17 -5.47 26.63
CA CYS A 62 -9.15 -5.95 25.68
C CYS A 62 -10.54 -5.38 26.00
N GLN A 63 -11.13 -4.65 25.07
CA GLN A 63 -12.51 -4.19 25.11
C GLN A 63 -13.49 -5.37 24.93
N SER A 64 -14.76 -5.13 25.22
CA SER A 64 -15.82 -6.13 25.09
C SER A 64 -16.04 -6.64 23.66
N ASP A 65 -15.70 -5.83 22.66
CA ASP A 65 -15.79 -6.19 21.24
C ASP A 65 -14.48 -6.82 20.71
N GLY A 66 -13.51 -7.07 21.59
CA GLY A 66 -12.22 -7.67 21.24
C GLY A 66 -11.17 -6.68 20.73
N ALA A 67 -11.54 -5.40 20.52
CA ALA A 67 -10.57 -4.37 20.17
C ALA A 67 -9.67 -4.03 21.36
N ARG A 68 -8.46 -3.52 21.08
CA ARG A 68 -7.41 -3.37 22.08
C ARG A 68 -6.58 -2.12 21.82
N PRO A 69 -6.89 -0.99 22.48
CA PRO A 69 -6.04 0.19 22.41
C PRO A 69 -4.68 -0.11 23.04
N ASP A 70 -3.63 0.45 22.44
CA ASP A 70 -2.26 0.21 22.91
C ASP A 70 -2.03 0.79 24.31
N VAL A 71 -2.63 1.95 24.63
CA VAL A 71 -2.59 2.58 25.96
C VAL A 71 -3.96 3.17 26.33
N GLU A 72 -4.38 3.00 27.59
CA GLU A 72 -5.57 3.63 28.16
C GLU A 72 -5.25 4.42 29.42
N GLY A 73 -5.87 5.60 29.55
CA GLY A 73 -5.94 6.38 30.78
C GLY A 73 -7.30 6.21 31.44
N CYS A 74 -7.33 5.58 32.61
CA CYS A 74 -8.54 5.24 33.34
C CYS A 74 -8.69 6.08 34.61
N ARG A 75 -9.92 6.48 34.92
CA ARG A 75 -10.26 7.04 36.24
C ARG A 75 -10.15 5.97 37.32
N ALA A 76 -10.18 6.38 38.59
CA ALA A 76 -10.13 5.48 39.74
C ALA A 76 -11.26 4.44 39.78
N ASP A 77 -12.40 4.72 39.14
CA ASP A 77 -13.53 3.79 38.98
C ASP A 77 -13.36 2.80 37.80
N GLY A 78 -12.22 2.85 37.11
CA GLY A 78 -11.88 1.98 35.98
C GLY A 78 -12.41 2.45 34.63
N VAL A 79 -13.14 3.58 34.56
CA VAL A 79 -13.70 4.10 33.30
C VAL A 79 -12.58 4.67 32.42
N PRO A 80 -12.40 4.21 31.17
CA PRO A 80 -11.38 4.72 30.26
C PRO A 80 -11.81 6.07 29.68
N VAL A 81 -11.04 7.13 29.94
CA VAL A 81 -11.33 8.49 29.41
C VAL A 81 -10.29 8.98 28.40
N VAL A 82 -9.18 8.25 28.27
CA VAL A 82 -8.18 8.44 27.22
C VAL A 82 -7.88 7.09 26.58
N LYS A 83 -7.87 7.03 25.25
CA LYS A 83 -7.36 5.91 24.47
C LYS A 83 -6.28 6.41 23.52
N ILE A 84 -5.16 5.70 23.46
CA ILE A 84 -4.03 6.00 22.59
C ILE A 84 -3.77 4.79 21.69
N GLU A 85 -3.73 5.02 20.39
CA GLU A 85 -3.33 4.04 19.40
C GLU A 85 -1.99 4.47 18.79
N GLY A 86 -0.95 3.68 19.07
CA GLY A 86 0.41 3.87 18.61
C GLY A 86 0.70 3.10 17.33
N LYS A 87 1.27 3.76 16.32
CA LYS A 87 1.72 3.10 15.09
C LYS A 87 3.05 3.67 14.63
N ILE A 88 4.10 2.86 14.66
CA ILE A 88 5.44 3.25 14.17
C ILE A 88 5.52 2.96 12.67
N GLY A 89 5.39 1.69 12.27
CA GLY A 89 5.47 1.27 10.87
C GLY A 89 4.14 0.73 10.31
N ALA A 90 3.29 0.17 11.17
CA ALA A 90 2.04 -0.47 10.74
C ALA A 90 0.98 0.56 10.30
N ALA A 91 0.09 0.14 9.39
CA ALA A 91 -1.13 0.88 9.09
C ALA A 91 -2.13 0.73 10.25
N PHE A 92 -3.03 1.68 10.41
CA PHE A 92 -4.17 1.55 11.32
C PHE A 92 -5.12 0.47 10.79
N GLY A 93 -5.63 -0.37 11.70
CA GLY A 93 -6.56 -1.44 11.33
C GLY A 93 -7.94 -0.91 10.92
N GLU A 94 -8.61 -1.61 10.01
CA GLU A 94 -9.97 -1.23 9.62
C GLU A 94 -10.91 -1.22 10.84
N ARG A 95 -11.62 -0.11 11.05
CA ARG A 95 -12.61 0.10 12.12
C ARG A 95 -12.04 0.09 13.55
N GLN A 96 -10.73 -0.01 13.71
CA GLN A 96 -10.09 -0.02 15.03
C GLN A 96 -10.36 1.29 15.78
N LEU A 97 -10.12 2.44 15.13
CA LEU A 97 -10.39 3.75 15.71
C LEU A 97 -11.88 3.99 15.91
N THR A 98 -12.71 3.53 14.96
CA THR A 98 -14.17 3.57 15.10
C THR A 98 -14.67 2.83 16.35
N SER A 99 -14.09 1.68 16.71
CA SER A 99 -14.42 0.96 17.94
C SER A 99 -14.11 1.80 19.18
N TYR A 100 -12.90 2.35 19.27
CA TYR A 100 -12.49 3.20 20.39
C TYR A 100 -13.36 4.45 20.54
N MET A 101 -13.64 5.10 19.40
CA MET A 101 -14.51 6.26 19.33
C MET A 101 -15.92 5.93 19.83
N LYS A 102 -16.46 4.78 19.43
CA LYS A 102 -17.80 4.33 19.85
C LYS A 102 -17.89 4.12 21.37
N GLU A 103 -16.89 3.49 21.97
CA GLU A 103 -16.88 3.29 23.43
C GLU A 103 -16.80 4.63 24.15
N LEU A 104 -15.84 5.50 23.79
CA LEU A 104 -15.68 6.81 24.41
C LEU A 104 -16.93 7.70 24.25
N CYS A 105 -17.56 7.69 23.08
CA CYS A 105 -18.82 8.40 22.84
C CYS A 105 -20.00 7.85 23.66
N GLY A 106 -19.94 6.58 24.08
CA GLY A 106 -20.97 5.95 24.90
C GLY A 106 -20.88 6.31 26.38
N LEU A 107 -19.79 6.96 26.80
CA LEU A 107 -19.59 7.37 28.19
C LEU A 107 -20.28 8.72 28.46
N ASN A 108 -20.83 8.88 29.66
CA ASN A 108 -21.42 10.14 30.14
C ASN A 108 -20.36 11.15 30.62
N CYS A 109 -19.19 11.18 29.99
CA CYS A 109 -18.09 12.09 30.32
C CYS A 109 -17.26 12.40 29.06
N PRO A 110 -16.50 13.51 29.04
CA PRO A 110 -15.58 13.80 27.93
C PRO A 110 -14.54 12.69 27.75
N GLY A 111 -14.38 12.23 26.51
CA GLY A 111 -13.37 11.24 26.13
C GLY A 111 -12.26 11.85 25.29
N ASN A 112 -11.13 11.16 25.18
CA ASN A 112 -10.02 11.58 24.33
C ASN A 112 -9.48 10.37 23.56
N LEU A 113 -9.41 10.49 22.23
CA LEU A 113 -8.76 9.54 21.35
C LEU A 113 -7.50 10.19 20.76
N ILE A 114 -6.36 9.53 20.88
CA ILE A 114 -5.06 10.10 20.54
C ILE A 114 -4.34 9.12 19.63
N LEU A 115 -3.92 9.58 18.45
CA LEU A 115 -3.08 8.79 17.55
C LEU A 115 -1.62 9.17 17.80
N LEU A 116 -0.78 8.19 18.12
CA LEU A 116 0.64 8.38 18.43
C LEU A 116 1.50 7.76 17.31
N VAL A 117 2.12 8.62 16.49
CA VAL A 117 2.89 8.18 15.32
C VAL A 117 4.26 8.85 15.26
N PRO A 118 5.23 8.32 14.51
CA PRO A 118 6.45 9.06 14.18
C PRO A 118 6.12 10.36 13.44
N ARG A 119 6.94 11.40 13.63
CA ARG A 119 6.74 12.71 12.98
C ARG A 119 6.60 12.63 11.45
N ASN A 120 7.37 11.76 10.80
CA ASN A 120 7.30 11.54 9.35
C ASN A 120 5.99 10.87 8.88
N ARG A 121 5.14 10.39 9.80
CA ARG A 121 3.82 9.81 9.53
C ARG A 121 2.66 10.66 10.03
N HIS A 122 2.93 11.87 10.54
CA HIS A 122 1.90 12.75 11.05
C HIS A 122 0.81 13.03 9.99
N GLU A 123 1.20 13.46 8.80
CA GLU A 123 0.26 13.75 7.70
C GLU A 123 -0.57 12.53 7.29
N GLU A 124 0.04 11.34 7.22
CA GLU A 124 -0.66 10.08 6.93
C GLU A 124 -1.73 9.78 7.99
N ALA A 125 -1.37 9.89 9.28
CA ALA A 125 -2.29 9.64 10.38
C ALA A 125 -3.42 10.68 10.44
N THR A 126 -3.11 11.95 10.19
CA THR A 126 -4.10 13.02 10.06
C THR A 126 -5.08 12.73 8.92
N ASN A 127 -4.58 12.38 7.73
CA ASN A 127 -5.44 12.03 6.59
C ASN A 127 -6.29 10.80 6.88
N HIS A 128 -5.74 9.78 7.56
CA HIS A 128 -6.50 8.61 7.98
C HIS A 128 -7.66 8.98 8.91
N ALA A 129 -7.41 9.78 9.95
CA ALA A 129 -8.44 10.26 10.86
C ALA A 129 -9.51 11.12 10.16
N VAL A 130 -9.08 12.01 9.27
CA VAL A 130 -9.95 12.86 8.46
C VAL A 130 -10.88 12.02 7.59
N CYS A 131 -10.35 11.01 6.92
CA CYS A 131 -11.14 10.10 6.09
C CYS A 131 -12.08 9.21 6.91
N GLU A 132 -11.61 8.61 8.00
CA GLU A 132 -12.40 7.67 8.81
C GLU A 132 -13.58 8.36 9.49
N PHE A 133 -13.40 9.59 9.98
CA PHE A 133 -14.43 10.33 10.73
C PHE A 133 -15.04 11.51 9.96
N ALA A 134 -14.76 11.64 8.66
CA ALA A 134 -15.24 12.73 7.80
C ALA A 134 -14.95 14.15 8.35
N LEU A 135 -13.72 14.36 8.82
CA LEU A 135 -13.27 15.61 9.46
C LEU A 135 -12.65 16.58 8.44
N LYS A 136 -12.17 17.74 8.91
CA LYS A 136 -11.45 18.73 8.08
C LYS A 136 -10.29 19.35 8.86
N GLY A 137 -9.23 19.75 8.16
CA GLY A 137 -8.04 20.37 8.74
C GLY A 137 -7.13 19.37 9.46
N GLU A 138 -6.22 19.86 10.31
CA GLU A 138 -5.18 19.07 10.96
C GLU A 138 -5.50 18.67 12.41
N GLY A 139 -6.63 19.15 12.94
CA GLY A 139 -7.04 18.93 14.33
C GLY A 139 -6.50 19.99 15.31
N PRO A 140 -6.70 19.80 16.63
CA PRO A 140 -7.51 18.74 17.21
C PRO A 140 -8.99 18.86 16.78
N TRP A 141 -9.69 17.73 16.75
CA TRP A 141 -11.10 17.65 16.35
C TRP A 141 -11.99 17.29 17.53
N GLN A 142 -13.28 17.58 17.38
CA GLN A 142 -14.31 17.16 18.30
C GLN A 142 -15.31 16.26 17.58
N VAL A 143 -15.47 15.04 18.07
CA VAL A 143 -16.44 14.05 17.60
C VAL A 143 -17.39 13.75 18.76
N LYS A 144 -18.58 14.35 18.73
CA LYS A 144 -19.52 14.35 19.87
C LYS A 144 -18.86 14.92 21.14
N ASN A 145 -18.67 14.09 22.17
CA ASN A 145 -18.04 14.39 23.44
C ASN A 145 -16.56 13.91 23.50
N VAL A 146 -15.98 13.53 22.37
CA VAL A 146 -14.63 12.97 22.29
C VAL A 146 -13.71 13.90 21.51
N SER A 147 -12.63 14.32 22.15
CA SER A 147 -11.52 15.03 21.50
C SER A 147 -10.66 14.04 20.73
N LEU A 148 -10.30 14.36 19.50
CA LEU A 148 -9.38 13.55 18.67
C LEU A 148 -8.18 14.39 18.26
N THR A 149 -6.97 13.85 18.40
CA THR A 149 -5.75 14.52 17.92
C THR A 149 -4.69 13.51 17.47
N VAL A 150 -3.74 13.98 16.67
CA VAL A 150 -2.53 13.24 16.29
C VAL A 150 -1.35 13.88 16.98
N ILE A 151 -0.53 13.08 17.66
CA ILE A 151 0.71 13.52 18.32
C ILE A 151 1.89 12.68 17.82
N THR A 152 3.10 13.16 18.09
CA THR A 152 4.32 12.48 17.68
C THR A 152 5.07 11.83 18.83
N TRP A 153 5.73 10.70 18.56
CA TRP A 153 6.67 10.08 19.51
C TRP A 153 7.79 11.04 19.89
N GLU A 154 8.31 11.81 18.94
CA GLU A 154 9.38 12.77 19.17
C GLU A 154 8.97 13.85 20.18
N ASP A 155 7.78 14.45 20.02
CA ASP A 155 7.30 15.48 20.94
C ASP A 155 7.02 14.88 22.32
N LEU A 156 6.42 13.69 22.38
CA LEU A 156 6.17 12.97 23.62
C LEU A 156 7.48 12.69 24.39
N LEU A 157 8.46 12.09 23.72
CA LEU A 157 9.76 11.73 24.32
C LEU A 157 10.53 12.99 24.74
N GLN A 158 10.45 14.07 23.96
CA GLN A 158 11.04 15.36 24.32
C GLN A 158 10.42 15.93 25.60
N ASN A 159 9.09 15.86 25.74
CA ASN A 159 8.41 16.32 26.96
C ASN A 159 8.80 15.49 28.17
N LEU A 160 8.80 14.15 28.06
CA LEU A 160 9.25 13.27 29.15
C LEU A 160 10.73 13.48 29.51
N GLY A 161 11.55 13.96 28.57
CA GLY A 161 12.95 14.33 28.82
C GLY A 161 13.12 15.43 29.89
N THR A 162 12.06 16.16 30.23
CA THR A 162 12.10 17.19 31.28
C THR A 162 12.00 16.66 32.71
N VAL A 163 11.62 15.39 32.89
CA VAL A 163 11.50 14.75 34.22
C VAL A 163 12.86 14.70 34.93
N VAL A 164 12.91 15.10 36.19
CA VAL A 164 14.15 15.08 36.97
C VAL A 164 14.42 13.69 37.53
N GLY A 165 15.63 13.17 37.30
CA GLY A 165 16.12 11.95 37.97
C GLY A 165 16.93 11.03 37.05
N GLN A 166 18.11 10.63 37.51
CA GLN A 166 19.04 9.84 36.70
C GLN A 166 18.45 8.50 36.24
N SER A 167 17.82 7.74 37.15
CA SER A 167 17.23 6.44 36.81
C SER A 167 16.15 6.56 35.74
N PHE A 168 15.27 7.56 35.85
CA PHE A 168 14.23 7.81 34.87
C PHE A 168 14.82 8.16 33.50
N GLN A 169 15.83 9.03 33.48
CA GLN A 169 16.50 9.45 32.24
C GLN A 169 17.24 8.28 31.56
N GLU A 170 17.77 7.34 32.35
CA GLU A 170 18.39 6.12 31.83
C GLU A 170 17.35 5.20 31.17
N ASP A 171 16.19 5.01 31.80
CA ASP A 171 15.08 4.21 31.26
C ASP A 171 14.46 4.88 30.02
N LEU A 172 14.23 6.20 30.06
CA LEU A 172 13.76 6.98 28.92
C LEU A 172 14.74 6.88 27.74
N ALA A 173 16.05 6.89 28.01
CA ALA A 173 17.05 6.72 26.97
C ALA A 173 17.02 5.31 26.33
N GLN A 174 16.61 4.27 27.07
CA GLN A 174 16.38 2.94 26.49
C GLN A 174 15.15 2.94 25.58
N LEU A 175 14.03 3.52 26.02
CA LEU A 175 12.82 3.67 25.20
C LEU A 175 13.11 4.48 23.93
N HIS A 176 13.83 5.60 24.06
CA HIS A 176 14.19 6.43 22.93
C HIS A 176 15.06 5.67 21.93
N ALA A 177 16.02 4.85 22.39
CA ALA A 177 16.83 4.01 21.51
C ALA A 177 16.02 2.90 20.83
N LEU A 178 15.07 2.28 21.54
CA LEU A 178 14.12 1.31 20.95
C LEU A 178 13.30 1.97 19.84
N TYR A 179 12.71 3.14 20.12
CA TYR A 179 11.94 3.92 19.17
C TYR A 179 12.76 4.24 17.92
N ARG A 180 13.97 4.79 18.08
CA ARG A 180 14.85 5.16 16.97
C ARG A 180 15.21 3.97 16.09
N ALA A 181 15.52 2.83 16.68
CA ALA A 181 15.81 1.61 15.93
C ALA A 181 14.59 1.13 15.12
N LEU A 182 13.40 1.10 15.73
CA LEU A 182 12.15 0.71 15.05
C LEU A 182 11.69 1.72 13.99
N ASN A 183 11.97 3.01 14.21
CA ASN A 183 11.70 4.08 13.26
C ASN A 183 12.75 4.14 12.13
N GLY A 184 13.86 3.42 12.28
CA GLY A 184 14.96 3.35 11.32
C GLY A 184 15.90 4.56 11.37
N ASP A 185 15.92 5.32 12.47
CA ASP A 185 16.83 6.45 12.68
C ASP A 185 18.27 6.01 12.97
N ASP A 186 18.43 4.78 13.46
CA ASP A 186 19.73 4.18 13.77
C ASP A 186 20.09 3.06 12.77
N MET A 187 19.59 3.15 11.53
CA MET A 187 19.94 2.20 10.46
C MET A 187 21.42 2.28 10.12
N GLU A 188 22.14 1.18 10.33
CA GLU A 188 23.56 1.10 10.03
C GLU A 188 23.82 0.92 8.53
N PRO A 189 24.87 1.55 7.97
CA PRO A 189 25.27 1.35 6.57
C PRO A 189 25.63 -0.10 6.24
N LEU A 190 25.33 -0.51 5.01
CA LEU A 190 25.90 -1.73 4.45
C LEU A 190 27.39 -1.49 4.14
N THR A 191 28.26 -2.37 4.60
CA THR A 191 29.73 -2.22 4.46
C THR A 191 30.35 -3.32 3.61
N THR A 192 29.68 -4.47 3.47
CA THR A 192 30.21 -5.65 2.78
C THR A 192 29.11 -6.39 2.00
N ASP A 193 29.50 -7.11 0.95
CA ASP A 193 28.60 -7.97 0.17
C ASP A 193 27.99 -9.09 1.02
N GLU A 194 28.71 -9.56 2.04
CA GLU A 194 28.23 -10.60 2.96
C GLU A 194 26.93 -10.19 3.67
N GLN A 195 26.79 -8.92 4.07
CA GLN A 195 25.55 -8.40 4.67
C GLN A 195 24.37 -8.43 3.70
N VAL A 196 24.62 -8.24 2.39
CA VAL A 196 23.60 -8.32 1.34
C VAL A 196 23.24 -9.77 1.04
N LEU A 197 24.23 -10.67 1.03
CA LEU A 197 23.99 -12.10 0.83
C LEU A 197 23.21 -12.72 2.00
N LEU A 198 23.45 -12.27 3.22
CA LEU A 198 22.74 -12.67 4.44
C LEU A 198 21.49 -11.82 4.72
N TRP A 199 20.89 -11.21 3.69
CA TRP A 199 19.75 -10.30 3.87
C TRP A 199 18.55 -10.93 4.61
N ARG A 200 18.38 -12.25 4.52
CA ARG A 200 17.33 -13.02 5.23
C ARG A 200 17.46 -12.93 6.75
N GLU A 201 18.68 -12.78 7.26
CA GLU A 201 18.92 -12.56 8.69
C GLU A 201 18.62 -11.10 9.10
N GLN A 202 18.56 -10.20 8.12
CA GLN A 202 18.32 -8.77 8.28
C GLN A 202 17.01 -8.31 7.63
N GLU A 203 16.01 -9.19 7.48
CA GLU A 203 14.75 -8.86 6.79
C GLU A 203 14.07 -7.60 7.34
N ALA A 204 14.11 -7.40 8.66
CA ALA A 204 13.55 -6.21 9.31
C ALA A 204 14.23 -4.92 8.85
N TRP A 205 15.57 -4.93 8.69
CA TRP A 205 16.34 -3.79 8.20
C TRP A 205 15.94 -3.45 6.75
N TRP A 206 15.84 -4.47 5.89
CA TRP A 206 15.46 -4.29 4.48
C TRP A 206 14.00 -3.85 4.32
N ALA A 207 13.08 -4.44 5.08
CA ALA A 207 11.69 -4.03 5.15
C ALA A 207 11.56 -2.56 5.59
N LYS A 208 12.39 -2.14 6.55
CA LYS A 208 12.40 -0.75 7.01
C LYS A 208 12.96 0.21 5.96
N LEU A 209 13.99 -0.19 5.21
CA LEU A 209 14.48 0.58 4.08
C LEU A 209 13.40 0.78 3.01
N VAL A 210 12.67 -0.30 2.65
CA VAL A 210 11.52 -0.22 1.73
C VAL A 210 10.47 0.75 2.27
N ASP A 211 10.11 0.65 3.55
CA ASP A 211 9.11 1.51 4.20
C ASP A 211 9.48 3.00 4.05
N ILE A 212 10.70 3.36 4.43
CA ILE A 212 11.20 4.74 4.40
C ILE A 212 11.28 5.25 2.95
N THR A 213 11.89 4.48 2.05
CA THR A 213 12.09 4.85 0.65
C THR A 213 10.77 5.07 -0.07
N THR A 214 9.80 4.18 0.10
CA THR A 214 8.50 4.28 -0.58
C THR A 214 7.66 5.45 -0.07
N ARG A 215 7.69 5.73 1.24
CA ARG A 215 7.05 6.92 1.83
C ARG A 215 7.67 8.20 1.30
N ARG A 216 9.00 8.29 1.27
CA ARG A 216 9.70 9.45 0.72
C ARG A 216 9.44 9.66 -0.77
N PHE A 217 9.27 8.59 -1.54
CA PHE A 217 9.02 8.70 -2.98
C PHE A 217 7.59 9.12 -3.34
N THR A 218 6.60 8.79 -2.49
CA THR A 218 5.18 8.92 -2.84
C THR A 218 4.86 10.34 -3.31
N LEU A 219 4.49 10.47 -4.59
CA LEU A 219 4.19 11.76 -5.20
C LEU A 219 2.81 12.27 -4.75
N PRO A 220 2.59 13.59 -4.76
CA PRO A 220 1.25 14.16 -4.53
C PRO A 220 0.19 13.49 -5.41
N GLY A 221 -0.90 13.03 -4.79
CA GLY A 221 -2.01 12.34 -5.47
C GLY A 221 -1.78 10.83 -5.75
N GLY A 222 -0.64 10.26 -5.35
CA GLY A 222 -0.44 8.81 -5.32
C GLY A 222 -1.01 8.17 -4.06
N SER A 223 -1.55 6.96 -4.17
CA SER A 223 -1.96 6.16 -3.02
C SER A 223 -0.87 5.15 -2.65
N LEU A 224 -0.64 5.01 -1.36
CA LEU A 224 0.35 4.09 -0.79
C LEU A 224 -0.39 2.97 -0.07
N LEU A 225 -0.31 1.74 -0.60
CA LEU A 225 -0.94 0.58 0.04
C LEU A 225 -0.06 0.04 1.18
N PRO A 226 -0.61 -0.77 2.10
CA PRO A 226 0.18 -1.40 3.16
C PRO A 226 1.31 -2.28 2.61
N LEU A 227 2.40 -2.40 3.38
CA LEU A 227 3.39 -3.46 3.15
C LEU A 227 2.72 -4.82 3.37
N GLY A 228 3.03 -5.79 2.53
CA GLY A 228 2.49 -7.13 2.66
C GLY A 228 3.31 -8.18 1.92
N LEU A 229 3.08 -9.43 2.28
CA LEU A 229 3.70 -10.58 1.63
C LEU A 229 2.83 -11.05 0.45
N GLU A 230 3.46 -11.34 -0.68
CA GLU A 230 2.81 -11.95 -1.84
C GLU A 230 3.52 -13.25 -2.21
N ASN A 231 2.71 -14.25 -2.61
CA ASN A 231 3.13 -15.57 -3.09
C ASN A 231 3.92 -16.39 -2.05
N ALA A 232 3.35 -17.50 -1.59
CA ALA A 232 3.99 -18.35 -0.58
C ALA A 232 5.22 -19.13 -1.11
N VAL A 233 5.33 -19.32 -2.43
CA VAL A 233 6.39 -20.15 -3.05
C VAL A 233 7.62 -19.30 -3.40
N ALA A 234 7.39 -18.06 -3.85
CA ALA A 234 8.45 -17.08 -4.13
C ALA A 234 8.10 -15.78 -3.40
N PRO A 235 8.38 -15.69 -2.09
CA PRO A 235 7.89 -14.60 -1.25
C PRO A 235 8.44 -13.26 -1.71
N TYR A 236 7.52 -12.34 -2.02
CA TYR A 236 7.82 -10.95 -2.31
C TYR A 236 7.16 -10.08 -1.26
N TYR A 237 7.95 -9.52 -0.35
CA TYR A 237 7.47 -8.61 0.68
C TYR A 237 7.56 -7.17 0.17
N ARG A 238 6.42 -6.57 -0.13
CA ARG A 238 6.35 -5.38 -1.00
C ARG A 238 5.26 -4.43 -0.59
N ARG A 239 5.46 -3.18 -1.00
CA ARG A 239 4.48 -2.10 -0.94
C ARG A 239 4.09 -1.68 -2.34
N TYR A 240 2.79 -1.53 -2.59
CA TYR A 240 2.30 -0.93 -3.84
C TYR A 240 2.20 0.58 -3.71
N ILE A 241 2.61 1.27 -4.77
CA ILE A 241 2.41 2.69 -4.98
C ILE A 241 1.55 2.82 -6.23
N CYS A 242 0.35 3.37 -6.07
CA CYS A 242 -0.66 3.45 -7.11
C CYS A 242 -0.90 4.91 -7.51
N ARG A 243 -1.25 5.11 -8.78
CA ARG A 243 -1.56 6.41 -9.37
C ARG A 243 -2.81 6.27 -10.21
N ASN A 244 -3.71 7.24 -10.10
CA ASN A 244 -4.80 7.38 -11.05
C ASN A 244 -4.28 8.15 -12.27
N ILE A 245 -4.22 7.49 -13.42
CA ILE A 245 -3.81 8.09 -14.69
C ILE A 245 -5.01 7.97 -15.63
N LEU A 246 -5.57 9.11 -16.04
CA LEU A 246 -6.70 9.17 -16.97
C LEU A 246 -7.90 8.28 -16.53
N GLY A 247 -8.18 8.21 -15.22
CA GLY A 247 -9.27 7.41 -14.66
C GLY A 247 -8.93 5.94 -14.43
N VAL A 248 -7.74 5.47 -14.82
CA VAL A 248 -7.30 4.09 -14.62
C VAL A 248 -6.21 4.04 -13.56
N GLU A 249 -6.40 3.16 -12.58
CA GLU A 249 -5.39 2.92 -11.55
C GLU A 249 -4.21 2.12 -12.13
N SER A 250 -3.01 2.69 -12.04
CA SER A 250 -1.76 2.02 -12.37
C SER A 250 -0.84 2.04 -11.15
N CYS A 251 -0.37 0.86 -10.79
CA CYS A 251 0.52 0.63 -9.67
C CYS A 251 1.84 0.00 -10.10
N TYR A 252 2.87 0.28 -9.32
CA TYR A 252 4.09 -0.50 -9.24
C TYR A 252 4.35 -0.84 -7.78
N SER A 253 5.23 -1.79 -7.53
CA SER A 253 5.57 -2.21 -6.18
C SER A 253 7.06 -2.13 -5.95
N VAL A 254 7.46 -1.81 -4.73
CA VAL A 254 8.85 -1.86 -4.28
C VAL A 254 8.91 -2.78 -3.06
N GLY A 255 9.88 -3.68 -3.02
CA GLY A 255 9.93 -4.69 -1.97
C GLY A 255 11.14 -5.58 -2.02
N THR A 256 11.18 -6.56 -1.12
CA THR A 256 12.27 -7.52 -0.96
C THR A 256 11.86 -8.92 -1.41
N ARG A 257 12.77 -9.63 -2.06
CA ARG A 257 12.65 -11.05 -2.44
C ARG A 257 14.02 -11.65 -2.70
N ASP A 258 14.08 -12.97 -2.86
CA ASP A 258 15.32 -13.62 -3.30
C ASP A 258 15.75 -13.07 -4.66
N PRO A 259 17.05 -12.71 -4.83
CA PRO A 259 17.55 -12.12 -6.06
C PRO A 259 17.29 -12.99 -7.29
N PHE A 260 17.05 -12.36 -8.43
CA PHE A 260 17.06 -13.07 -9.71
C PHE A 260 18.49 -13.46 -10.11
N GLN A 261 18.61 -14.37 -11.08
CA GLN A 261 19.90 -14.83 -11.59
C GLN A 261 20.78 -13.65 -12.02
N ASN A 262 22.06 -13.67 -11.61
CA ASN A 262 23.06 -12.62 -11.86
C ASN A 262 22.84 -11.29 -11.11
N HIS A 263 21.94 -11.25 -10.14
CA HIS A 263 21.76 -10.12 -9.24
C HIS A 263 22.05 -10.51 -7.79
N HIS A 264 22.54 -9.55 -7.01
CA HIS A 264 22.84 -9.75 -5.59
C HIS A 264 21.86 -9.03 -4.67
N THR A 265 21.26 -7.93 -5.13
CA THR A 265 20.31 -7.17 -4.32
C THR A 265 19.01 -7.94 -4.05
N PRO A 266 18.51 -7.94 -2.80
CA PRO A 266 17.18 -8.43 -2.49
C PRO A 266 16.09 -7.41 -2.80
N LEU A 267 16.43 -6.17 -3.18
CA LEU A 267 15.49 -5.07 -3.32
C LEU A 267 15.09 -4.87 -4.79
N TRP A 268 13.78 -4.82 -5.04
CA TRP A 268 13.23 -4.81 -6.39
C TRP A 268 12.11 -3.79 -6.55
N LEU A 269 12.03 -3.18 -7.73
CA LEU A 269 10.83 -2.54 -8.24
C LEU A 269 10.14 -3.48 -9.23
N ARG A 270 8.81 -3.56 -9.19
CA ARG A 270 8.01 -4.37 -10.11
C ARG A 270 6.80 -3.64 -10.67
N PHE A 271 6.62 -3.75 -11.99
CA PHE A 271 5.33 -3.55 -12.65
C PHE A 271 4.64 -4.91 -12.82
N HIS A 272 3.55 -5.12 -12.10
CA HIS A 272 2.77 -6.35 -12.19
C HIS A 272 1.94 -6.36 -13.47
N ARG A 273 1.81 -7.50 -14.15
CA ARG A 273 1.08 -7.66 -15.43
C ARG A 273 -0.33 -7.08 -15.46
N ASN A 274 -1.02 -7.06 -14.32
CA ASN A 274 -2.41 -6.60 -14.21
C ASN A 274 -2.52 -5.12 -13.85
N THR A 275 -1.40 -4.40 -13.76
CA THR A 275 -1.43 -2.96 -13.49
C THR A 275 -2.06 -2.21 -14.66
N GLY A 276 -2.80 -1.14 -14.39
CA GLY A 276 -3.29 -0.26 -15.44
C GLY A 276 -2.15 0.23 -16.35
N HIS A 277 -2.41 0.33 -17.65
CA HIS A 277 -1.42 0.75 -18.65
C HIS A 277 -0.19 -0.18 -18.79
N PHE A 278 -0.22 -1.42 -18.31
CA PHE A 278 0.94 -2.32 -18.34
C PHE A 278 1.60 -2.45 -19.72
N GLN A 279 0.80 -2.55 -20.80
CA GLN A 279 1.32 -2.64 -22.16
C GLN A 279 2.08 -1.37 -22.58
N VAL A 280 1.55 -0.20 -22.25
CA VAL A 280 2.19 1.10 -22.55
C VAL A 280 3.48 1.25 -21.75
N ILE A 281 3.44 0.92 -20.44
CA ILE A 281 4.61 0.91 -19.56
C ILE A 281 5.70 0.01 -20.14
N THR A 282 5.33 -1.21 -20.53
CA THR A 282 6.26 -2.19 -21.13
C THR A 282 6.91 -1.62 -22.37
N GLN A 283 6.12 -1.07 -23.30
CA GLN A 283 6.64 -0.47 -24.52
C GLN A 283 7.59 0.69 -24.23
N GLN A 284 7.22 1.61 -23.32
CA GLN A 284 8.07 2.75 -22.96
C GLN A 284 9.41 2.31 -22.39
N LEU A 285 9.41 1.30 -21.51
CA LEU A 285 10.63 0.77 -20.90
C LEU A 285 11.52 0.05 -21.93
N GLU A 286 10.93 -0.76 -22.81
CA GLU A 286 11.65 -1.48 -23.88
C GLU A 286 12.32 -0.55 -24.90
N HIS A 287 11.74 0.62 -25.16
CA HIS A 287 12.29 1.62 -26.08
C HIS A 287 13.19 2.65 -25.38
N SER A 288 13.49 2.45 -24.10
CA SER A 288 14.33 3.34 -23.30
C SER A 288 15.73 2.74 -23.07
N PRO A 289 16.70 3.55 -22.62
CA PRO A 289 18.00 3.03 -22.17
C PRO A 289 17.91 2.00 -21.02
N LEU A 290 16.78 1.94 -20.31
CA LEU A 290 16.56 1.01 -19.18
C LEU A 290 16.32 -0.43 -19.62
N VAL A 291 16.14 -0.70 -20.93
CA VAL A 291 15.83 -2.05 -21.45
C VAL A 291 16.84 -3.11 -21.02
N SER A 292 18.11 -2.72 -20.88
CA SER A 292 19.21 -3.62 -20.47
C SER A 292 19.15 -4.04 -19.00
N GLU A 293 18.39 -3.32 -18.17
CA GLU A 293 18.23 -3.58 -16.73
C GLU A 293 16.94 -4.37 -16.42
N ILE A 294 16.10 -4.62 -17.43
CA ILE A 294 14.83 -5.33 -17.25
C ILE A 294 15.08 -6.81 -16.92
N VAL A 295 14.51 -7.25 -15.80
CA VAL A 295 14.37 -8.67 -15.48
C VAL A 295 12.94 -9.12 -15.73
N ARG A 296 12.77 -10.13 -16.61
CA ARG A 296 11.47 -10.76 -16.91
C ARG A 296 11.29 -11.99 -16.02
N SER A 297 10.19 -12.04 -15.29
CA SER A 297 9.79 -13.23 -14.54
C SER A 297 8.29 -13.40 -14.59
N GLY A 298 7.84 -14.51 -15.17
CA GLY A 298 6.44 -14.67 -15.55
C GLY A 298 6.04 -13.61 -16.58
N LYS A 299 4.94 -12.90 -16.33
CA LYS A 299 4.47 -11.78 -17.16
C LYS A 299 4.83 -10.40 -16.59
N ASP A 300 5.54 -10.35 -15.46
CA ASP A 300 5.88 -9.10 -14.76
C ASP A 300 7.21 -8.52 -15.26
N ILE A 301 7.40 -7.22 -15.06
CA ILE A 301 8.66 -6.50 -15.31
C ILE A 301 9.27 -6.10 -13.98
N TRP A 302 10.55 -6.42 -13.81
CA TRP A 302 11.30 -6.16 -12.58
C TRP A 302 12.55 -5.34 -12.87
N TYR A 303 12.93 -4.51 -11.90
CA TYR A 303 14.19 -3.76 -11.88
C TYR A 303 14.89 -3.98 -10.55
N PRO A 304 16.21 -4.30 -10.57
CA PRO A 304 17.00 -4.32 -9.35
C PRO A 304 17.13 -2.90 -8.81
N LEU A 305 17.13 -2.76 -7.48
CA LEU A 305 17.43 -1.51 -6.80
C LEU A 305 18.67 -1.71 -5.93
N GLU A 306 19.71 -0.95 -6.19
CA GLU A 306 21.01 -1.12 -5.53
C GLU A 306 21.15 -0.15 -4.35
N VAL A 307 21.56 -0.67 -3.20
CA VAL A 307 21.80 0.15 -2.01
C VAL A 307 23.29 0.51 -1.96
N PRO A 308 23.66 1.79 -1.87
CA PRO A 308 25.06 2.19 -1.83
C PRO A 308 25.74 1.71 -0.53
N TYR A 309 26.96 1.20 -0.67
CA TYR A 309 27.81 0.81 0.47
C TYR A 309 28.39 2.03 1.18
N ASN A 310 28.67 1.86 2.48
CA ASN A 310 29.30 2.86 3.35
C ASN A 310 28.57 4.22 3.33
N ALA A 311 27.26 4.19 3.07
CA ALA A 311 26.42 5.36 2.95
C ALA A 311 25.51 5.48 4.17
N GLU A 312 25.44 6.68 4.73
CA GLU A 312 24.46 7.03 5.76
C GLU A 312 23.02 6.86 5.25
N ARG A 313 22.08 6.68 6.18
CA ARG A 313 20.66 6.41 5.86
C ARG A 313 20.09 7.34 4.80
N GLU A 314 20.30 8.64 4.96
CA GLU A 314 19.70 9.63 4.05
C GLU A 314 20.23 9.46 2.62
N VAL A 315 21.53 9.18 2.46
CA VAL A 315 22.14 8.93 1.15
C VAL A 315 21.63 7.62 0.54
N MET A 316 21.47 6.56 1.35
CA MET A 316 20.86 5.30 0.89
C MET A 316 19.43 5.54 0.38
N VAL A 317 18.60 6.23 1.15
CA VAL A 317 17.21 6.52 0.82
C VAL A 317 17.11 7.40 -0.43
N GLU A 318 17.90 8.46 -0.52
CA GLU A 318 17.93 9.36 -1.68
C GLU A 318 18.37 8.65 -2.96
N SER A 319 19.39 7.77 -2.87
CA SER A 319 19.82 6.95 -4.00
C SER A 319 18.69 6.05 -4.51
N LEU A 320 18.00 5.35 -3.60
CA LEU A 320 16.88 4.49 -3.96
C LEU A 320 15.69 5.28 -4.53
N VAL A 321 15.35 6.41 -3.92
CA VAL A 321 14.33 7.34 -4.42
C VAL A 321 14.68 7.81 -5.83
N SER A 322 15.95 8.12 -6.10
CA SER A 322 16.43 8.52 -7.42
C SER A 322 16.32 7.40 -8.45
N GLN A 323 16.71 6.17 -8.10
CA GLN A 323 16.57 4.99 -8.95
C GLN A 323 15.10 4.72 -9.30
N ILE A 324 14.23 4.71 -8.29
CA ILE A 324 12.77 4.56 -8.47
C ILE A 324 12.25 5.68 -9.37
N ARG A 325 12.63 6.94 -9.12
CA ARG A 325 12.22 8.10 -9.94
C ARG A 325 12.60 7.91 -11.40
N ARG A 326 13.84 7.49 -11.67
CA ARG A 326 14.36 7.25 -13.02
C ARG A 326 13.49 6.23 -13.76
N ILE A 327 13.21 5.09 -13.14
CA ILE A 327 12.41 4.01 -13.74
C ILE A 327 10.95 4.44 -13.94
N VAL A 328 10.34 4.98 -12.88
CA VAL A 328 8.92 5.38 -12.85
C VAL A 328 8.64 6.55 -13.80
N ASN A 329 9.59 7.49 -13.98
CA ASN A 329 9.44 8.57 -14.95
C ASN A 329 9.41 8.05 -16.38
N VAL A 330 10.23 7.05 -16.73
CA VAL A 330 10.19 6.43 -18.06
C VAL A 330 8.90 5.63 -18.22
N ALA A 331 8.52 4.83 -17.23
CA ALA A 331 7.32 4.00 -17.25
C ALA A 331 6.01 4.80 -17.37
N TYR A 332 6.00 6.03 -16.86
CA TYR A 332 4.83 6.90 -16.84
C TYR A 332 5.08 8.22 -17.57
N GLN A 333 5.90 8.19 -18.61
CA GLN A 333 6.09 9.31 -19.54
C GLN A 333 4.84 9.47 -20.41
N PHE A 334 3.71 9.79 -19.79
CA PHE A 334 2.52 10.27 -20.47
C PHE A 334 2.75 11.75 -20.75
N THR A 335 3.31 12.07 -21.91
CA THR A 335 3.71 13.44 -22.27
C THR A 335 2.53 14.41 -22.16
N THR A 336 2.66 15.43 -21.31
CA THR A 336 1.73 16.58 -21.24
C THR A 336 2.01 17.66 -22.30
N GLN A 337 2.89 17.41 -23.28
CA GLN A 337 3.31 18.42 -24.28
C GLN A 337 3.23 18.01 -25.76
N GLU A 338 2.49 16.97 -26.13
CA GLU A 338 2.09 16.76 -27.54
C GLU A 338 0.68 16.14 -27.66
N PRO A 339 -0.30 16.82 -28.31
CA PRO A 339 -1.37 16.14 -29.03
C PRO A 339 -1.01 16.03 -30.52
N PRO A 340 -1.33 14.96 -31.30
CA PRO A 340 -2.24 13.85 -31.05
C PRO A 340 -1.66 12.48 -31.52
N ARG A 341 -0.47 12.06 -31.09
CA ARG A 341 -0.03 10.67 -31.33
C ARG A 341 -0.59 9.71 -30.27
N TYR A 342 -0.64 10.15 -29.01
CA TYR A 342 -1.16 9.35 -27.89
C TYR A 342 -2.69 9.23 -27.89
N SER A 343 -3.44 10.30 -28.20
CA SER A 343 -4.90 10.17 -28.35
C SER A 343 -5.25 9.18 -29.45
N ASN A 344 -4.43 9.07 -30.49
CA ASN A 344 -4.64 8.23 -31.66
C ASN A 344 -4.13 6.79 -31.48
N LEU A 345 -3.34 6.52 -30.42
CA LEU A 345 -2.90 5.17 -30.01
C LEU A 345 -3.77 4.64 -28.86
N LEU A 346 -4.10 5.46 -27.86
CA LEU A 346 -5.06 5.11 -26.79
C LEU A 346 -6.50 4.97 -27.31
N SER A 347 -6.96 5.83 -28.23
CA SER A 347 -8.25 5.61 -28.93
C SER A 347 -8.24 4.40 -29.85
N LYS A 348 -7.05 3.87 -30.18
CA LYS A 348 -6.93 2.63 -30.93
C LYS A 348 -6.83 1.42 -30.01
N MET A 349 -6.34 1.53 -28.77
CA MET A 349 -6.10 0.38 -27.87
C MET A 349 -7.17 0.17 -26.80
N ILE A 350 -7.99 1.18 -26.52
CA ILE A 350 -9.17 1.12 -25.64
C ILE A 350 -10.38 1.36 -26.54
N PHE A 351 -11.54 0.78 -26.26
CA PHE A 351 -12.75 1.13 -27.00
C PHE A 351 -12.95 2.66 -26.97
N SER A 352 -13.20 3.24 -28.15
CA SER A 352 -13.63 4.63 -28.23
C SER A 352 -14.96 4.81 -27.48
N GLU A 353 -15.27 6.03 -27.05
CA GLU A 353 -16.54 6.31 -26.35
C GLU A 353 -17.77 5.86 -27.15
N GLU A 354 -17.68 5.97 -28.48
CA GLU A 354 -18.68 5.47 -29.42
C GLU A 354 -18.83 3.94 -29.36
N ILE A 355 -17.71 3.20 -29.33
CA ILE A 355 -17.72 1.73 -29.21
C ILE A 355 -18.18 1.30 -27.81
N LYS A 356 -17.74 1.98 -26.74
CA LYS A 356 -18.15 1.69 -25.36
C LYS A 356 -19.66 1.86 -25.19
N SER A 357 -20.18 3.02 -25.57
CA SER A 357 -21.61 3.30 -25.55
C SER A 357 -22.40 2.28 -26.36
N PHE A 358 -21.87 1.86 -27.51
CA PHE A 358 -22.48 0.81 -28.33
C PHE A 358 -22.48 -0.56 -27.65
N ILE A 359 -21.40 -0.99 -27.01
CA ILE A 359 -21.31 -2.32 -26.39
C ILE A 359 -22.13 -2.40 -25.09
N GLU A 360 -22.23 -1.30 -24.34
CA GLU A 360 -22.94 -1.23 -23.06
C GLU A 360 -24.45 -1.07 -23.23
N CYS A 361 -24.92 -0.33 -24.25
CA CYS A 361 -26.33 -0.03 -24.48
C CYS A 361 -27.08 -1.10 -25.30
N LYS A 362 -26.51 -2.31 -25.48
CA LYS A 362 -27.11 -3.37 -26.31
C LYS A 362 -27.47 -4.59 -25.50
N ASP A 363 -28.55 -5.24 -25.92
CA ASP A 363 -28.99 -6.51 -25.38
C ASP A 363 -28.14 -7.65 -25.96
N TRP A 364 -27.22 -8.15 -25.15
CA TRP A 364 -26.42 -9.32 -25.48
C TRP A 364 -27.25 -10.59 -25.31
N THR A 365 -27.11 -11.52 -26.25
CA THR A 365 -27.84 -12.79 -26.19
C THR A 365 -26.95 -13.85 -25.53
N PHE A 366 -27.41 -14.44 -24.43
CA PHE A 366 -26.69 -15.54 -23.80
C PHE A 366 -26.66 -16.79 -24.68
N ALA A 367 -25.48 -17.39 -24.86
CA ALA A 367 -25.27 -18.56 -25.69
C ALA A 367 -25.65 -19.85 -24.95
N LYS A 368 -26.77 -20.48 -25.35
CA LYS A 368 -27.26 -21.73 -24.76
C LYS A 368 -26.56 -23.00 -25.29
N THR A 369 -25.80 -22.87 -26.38
CA THR A 369 -25.22 -24.01 -27.12
C THR A 369 -23.96 -24.58 -26.47
N MET A 370 -23.31 -23.84 -25.56
CA MET A 370 -22.16 -24.32 -24.76
C MET A 370 -22.30 -23.87 -23.30
N PRO A 371 -23.20 -24.47 -22.51
CA PRO A 371 -23.47 -24.02 -21.14
C PRO A 371 -22.26 -24.15 -20.20
N GLN A 372 -21.32 -25.05 -20.51
CA GLN A 372 -20.06 -25.22 -19.79
C GLN A 372 -19.15 -23.98 -19.91
N TRP A 373 -19.34 -23.20 -20.97
CA TRP A 373 -18.58 -22.00 -21.31
C TRP A 373 -19.54 -20.81 -21.37
N PRO A 374 -19.90 -20.21 -20.22
CA PRO A 374 -20.86 -19.12 -20.18
C PRO A 374 -20.34 -17.93 -20.98
N HIS A 375 -21.02 -17.61 -22.08
CA HIS A 375 -20.70 -16.48 -22.93
C HIS A 375 -21.97 -15.88 -23.53
N GLU A 376 -21.85 -14.65 -23.98
CA GLU A 376 -22.91 -13.92 -24.66
C GLU A 376 -22.43 -13.48 -26.02
N TYR A 377 -23.37 -13.18 -26.90
CA TYR A 377 -23.07 -12.75 -28.25
C TYR A 377 -23.99 -11.65 -28.75
N LEU A 378 -23.44 -10.86 -29.67
CA LEU A 378 -24.13 -9.81 -30.41
C LEU A 378 -24.21 -10.21 -31.88
N VAL A 379 -25.38 -10.07 -32.49
CA VAL A 379 -25.63 -10.43 -33.90
C VAL A 379 -25.65 -9.17 -34.76
N ARG A 380 -24.85 -9.15 -35.83
CA ARG A 380 -24.69 -8.00 -36.73
C ARG A 380 -26.01 -7.42 -37.25
N ASP A 381 -26.94 -8.27 -37.66
CA ASP A 381 -28.21 -7.86 -38.26
C ASP A 381 -29.21 -7.25 -37.27
N ARG A 382 -28.91 -7.31 -35.96
CA ARG A 382 -29.77 -6.75 -34.90
C ARG A 382 -29.26 -5.43 -34.34
N VAL A 383 -28.13 -4.95 -34.86
CA VAL A 383 -27.45 -3.77 -34.35
C VAL A 383 -26.97 -2.89 -35.50
N ASP A 384 -26.48 -1.71 -35.17
CA ASP A 384 -25.85 -0.84 -36.15
C ASP A 384 -24.64 -1.55 -36.78
N SER A 385 -24.75 -1.86 -38.08
CA SER A 385 -23.75 -2.64 -38.81
C SER A 385 -22.40 -1.92 -38.93
N ARG A 386 -22.39 -0.58 -38.94
CA ARG A 386 -21.16 0.22 -38.97
C ARG A 386 -20.44 0.11 -37.64
N LEU A 387 -21.14 0.29 -36.52
CA LEU A 387 -20.57 0.16 -35.18
C LEU A 387 -20.10 -1.27 -34.90
N PHE A 388 -20.86 -2.27 -35.33
CA PHE A 388 -20.45 -3.67 -35.26
C PHE A 388 -19.11 -3.91 -35.97
N GLU A 389 -18.96 -3.44 -37.22
CA GLU A 389 -17.70 -3.57 -37.95
C GLU A 389 -16.54 -2.84 -37.28
N LEU A 390 -16.79 -1.67 -36.68
CA LEU A 390 -15.78 -0.93 -35.93
C LEU A 390 -15.25 -1.74 -34.75
N VAL A 391 -16.14 -2.41 -34.01
CA VAL A 391 -15.75 -3.35 -32.95
C VAL A 391 -14.90 -4.48 -33.52
N VAL A 392 -15.36 -5.18 -34.57
CA VAL A 392 -14.60 -6.31 -35.16
C VAL A 392 -13.21 -5.88 -35.60
N LYS A 393 -13.07 -4.71 -36.25
CA LYS A 393 -11.78 -4.15 -36.67
C LYS A 393 -10.89 -3.85 -35.46
N HIS A 394 -11.46 -3.30 -34.38
CA HIS A 394 -10.74 -3.01 -33.14
C HIS A 394 -10.21 -4.29 -32.47
N LEU A 395 -11.06 -5.31 -32.31
CA LEU A 395 -10.69 -6.59 -31.71
C LEU A 395 -9.53 -7.25 -32.45
N ARG A 396 -9.55 -7.25 -33.79
CA ARG A 396 -8.50 -7.89 -34.61
C ARG A 396 -7.19 -7.12 -34.60
N LYS A 397 -7.27 -5.79 -34.53
CA LYS A 397 -6.10 -4.93 -34.59
C LYS A 397 -5.34 -4.89 -33.25
N ASN A 398 -6.07 -4.92 -32.14
CA ASN A 398 -5.53 -4.66 -30.81
C ASN A 398 -5.63 -5.87 -29.86
N GLY A 399 -6.28 -6.93 -30.30
CA GLY A 399 -6.36 -8.18 -29.56
C GLY A 399 -5.04 -8.96 -29.58
N TYR A 400 -4.95 -9.93 -28.67
CA TYR A 400 -3.86 -10.88 -28.57
C TYR A 400 -4.31 -12.26 -29.08
N GLN A 401 -3.36 -13.09 -29.50
CA GLN A 401 -3.63 -14.49 -29.85
C GLN A 401 -3.70 -15.33 -28.58
N GLY A 402 -4.84 -15.96 -28.35
CA GLY A 402 -5.04 -17.00 -27.35
C GLY A 402 -5.54 -18.28 -27.99
N TYR A 403 -5.83 -19.27 -27.16
CA TYR A 403 -6.25 -20.58 -27.62
C TYR A 403 -7.50 -21.02 -26.89
N PHE A 404 -8.51 -21.44 -27.65
CA PHE A 404 -9.61 -22.23 -27.12
C PHE A 404 -9.35 -23.69 -27.45
N TYR A 405 -8.87 -24.45 -26.45
CA TYR A 405 -8.24 -25.76 -26.68
C TYR A 405 -7.12 -25.66 -27.72
N GLU A 406 -7.25 -26.33 -28.86
CA GLU A 406 -6.24 -26.31 -29.93
C GLU A 406 -6.50 -25.20 -30.97
N ARG A 407 -7.63 -24.49 -30.88
CA ARG A 407 -8.03 -23.50 -31.87
C ARG A 407 -7.47 -22.12 -31.51
N PRO A 408 -6.63 -21.50 -32.35
CA PRO A 408 -6.18 -20.13 -32.14
C PRO A 408 -7.34 -19.15 -32.36
N ILE A 409 -7.51 -18.21 -31.42
CA ILE A 409 -8.54 -17.17 -31.45
C ILE A 409 -7.89 -15.83 -31.05
N THR A 410 -8.28 -14.76 -31.74
CA THR A 410 -7.90 -13.41 -31.31
C THR A 410 -8.88 -12.91 -30.25
N TYR A 411 -8.35 -12.70 -29.04
CA TYR A 411 -9.08 -12.18 -27.89
C TYR A 411 -8.69 -10.73 -27.62
N TYR A 412 -9.60 -9.97 -27.04
CA TYR A 412 -9.35 -8.63 -26.58
C TYR A 412 -10.03 -8.44 -25.23
N GLU A 413 -9.31 -7.87 -24.27
CA GLU A 413 -9.78 -7.70 -22.90
C GLU A 413 -9.99 -6.23 -22.57
N GLU A 414 -11.17 -5.91 -22.03
CA GLU A 414 -11.49 -4.57 -21.56
C GLU A 414 -12.56 -4.63 -20.47
N SER A 415 -12.36 -3.86 -19.39
CA SER A 415 -13.35 -3.68 -18.31
C SER A 415 -13.92 -4.97 -17.71
N GLY A 416 -13.07 -5.99 -17.51
CA GLY A 416 -13.46 -7.28 -16.92
C GLY A 416 -14.21 -8.23 -17.88
N TRP A 417 -14.15 -7.95 -19.18
CA TRP A 417 -14.70 -8.79 -20.24
C TRP A 417 -13.63 -9.20 -21.23
N VAL A 418 -13.77 -10.40 -21.78
CA VAL A 418 -12.99 -10.90 -22.92
C VAL A 418 -13.91 -10.95 -24.14
N TYR A 419 -13.49 -10.36 -25.25
CA TYR A 419 -14.24 -10.28 -26.50
C TYR A 419 -13.51 -11.04 -27.62
N TRP A 420 -14.28 -11.67 -28.52
CA TRP A 420 -13.70 -12.34 -29.70
C TRP A 420 -14.68 -12.46 -30.87
N THR A 421 -14.14 -12.81 -32.04
CA THR A 421 -14.90 -13.27 -33.20
C THR A 421 -14.36 -14.62 -33.68
N MET A 422 -15.09 -15.34 -34.52
CA MET A 422 -14.68 -16.67 -34.98
C MET A 422 -13.61 -16.67 -36.10
N GLY A 423 -13.12 -15.49 -36.52
CA GLY A 423 -12.03 -15.33 -37.47
C GLY A 423 -12.41 -15.20 -38.96
N ALA A 424 -13.70 -15.25 -39.32
CA ALA A 424 -14.17 -15.04 -40.70
C ALA A 424 -13.77 -13.65 -41.25
N PRO A 425 -13.70 -13.42 -42.57
CA PRO A 425 -13.53 -12.07 -43.12
C PRO A 425 -14.52 -11.07 -42.51
N ILE A 426 -14.15 -9.78 -42.41
CA ILE A 426 -15.00 -8.77 -41.74
C ILE A 426 -16.40 -8.73 -42.37
N ALA A 427 -16.48 -8.80 -43.70
CA ALA A 427 -17.74 -8.81 -44.44
C ALA A 427 -18.64 -10.00 -44.06
N GLU A 428 -18.06 -11.15 -43.70
CA GLU A 428 -18.75 -12.40 -43.36
C GLU A 428 -18.92 -12.61 -41.84
N THR A 429 -18.35 -11.72 -41.02
CA THR A 429 -18.46 -11.82 -39.57
C THR A 429 -19.86 -11.39 -39.14
N VAL A 430 -20.60 -12.33 -38.56
CA VAL A 430 -22.01 -12.14 -38.13
C VAL A 430 -22.18 -12.01 -36.62
N ILE A 431 -21.18 -12.44 -35.84
CA ILE A 431 -21.24 -12.46 -34.38
C ILE A 431 -19.96 -11.90 -33.75
N ILE A 432 -20.14 -11.12 -32.68
CA ILE A 432 -19.11 -10.82 -31.67
C ILE A 432 -19.52 -11.54 -30.39
N ASN A 433 -18.59 -12.26 -29.77
CA ASN A 433 -18.81 -12.96 -28.51
C ASN A 433 -18.11 -12.22 -27.36
N ARG A 434 -18.60 -12.41 -26.14
CA ARG A 434 -17.93 -12.01 -24.91
C ARG A 434 -18.16 -12.97 -23.74
N CYS A 435 -17.24 -13.02 -22.79
CA CYS A 435 -17.40 -13.67 -21.49
C CYS A 435 -16.71 -12.85 -20.40
N ARG A 436 -17.01 -13.14 -19.13
CA ARG A 436 -16.25 -12.59 -18.02
C ARG A 436 -14.80 -13.08 -18.06
N THR A 437 -13.85 -12.28 -17.58
CA THR A 437 -12.43 -12.64 -17.58
C THR A 437 -12.15 -13.93 -16.81
N GLU A 438 -12.85 -14.16 -15.68
CA GLU A 438 -12.76 -15.38 -14.88
C GLU A 438 -13.32 -16.63 -15.59
N ASP A 439 -14.18 -16.44 -16.60
CA ASP A 439 -14.80 -17.51 -17.38
C ASP A 439 -14.03 -17.84 -18.67
N SER A 440 -12.95 -17.10 -18.97
CA SER A 440 -12.13 -17.36 -20.15
C SER A 440 -11.40 -18.70 -20.05
N TYR A 441 -11.02 -19.26 -21.20
CA TYR A 441 -10.29 -20.52 -21.27
C TYR A 441 -8.97 -20.45 -20.51
N GLU A 442 -8.19 -19.39 -20.72
CA GLU A 442 -6.91 -19.18 -20.07
C GLU A 442 -7.04 -19.07 -18.55
N SER A 443 -8.04 -18.36 -18.06
CA SER A 443 -8.31 -18.22 -16.62
C SER A 443 -8.72 -19.55 -15.99
N ARG A 444 -9.61 -20.30 -16.63
CA ARG A 444 -10.04 -21.63 -16.14
C ARG A 444 -8.95 -22.68 -16.24
N ALA A 445 -8.11 -22.63 -17.28
CA ALA A 445 -6.92 -23.47 -17.40
C ALA A 445 -5.93 -23.21 -16.26
N ALA A 446 -5.64 -21.93 -15.97
CA ALA A 446 -4.77 -21.54 -14.87
C ALA A 446 -5.32 -21.95 -13.50
N ALA A 447 -6.65 -21.94 -13.34
CA ALA A 447 -7.34 -22.35 -12.12
C ALA A 447 -7.55 -23.88 -12.01
N GLY A 448 -7.23 -24.66 -13.05
CA GLY A 448 -7.51 -26.10 -13.08
C GLY A 448 -9.00 -26.45 -13.12
N THR A 449 -9.85 -25.54 -13.59
CA THR A 449 -11.33 -25.66 -13.63
C THR A 449 -11.88 -25.86 -15.04
N LEU A 450 -11.06 -26.34 -15.97
CA LEU A 450 -11.52 -26.67 -17.32
C LEU A 450 -12.65 -27.71 -17.25
N PRO A 451 -13.78 -27.50 -17.95
CA PRO A 451 -14.81 -28.51 -18.11
C PRO A 451 -14.22 -29.80 -18.68
N LYS A 452 -14.65 -30.96 -18.17
CA LYS A 452 -14.24 -32.27 -18.69
C LYS A 452 -14.86 -32.59 -20.03
#